data_AF-Q2IEL5-F1
#
_entry.id   AF-Q2IEL5-F1
#
_cell.length_a   1.000
_cell.length_b   1.000
_cell.length_c   1.000
_cell.angle_alpha   90.00
_cell.angle_beta   90.00
_cell.angle_gamma   90.00
#
_symmetry.space_group_name_H-M   'P 1'
#
loop_
_entity.id
_entity.type
_entity.pdbx_description
1 polymer ?
#
loop_
_entity_poly.entity_id
_entity_poly.type
_entity_poly.pdbx_seq_one_letter_code
_entity_poly.pdbx_strand_id
1 'polypeptide(L)'
;MIDVTVVDAWFEASKDVLGGPVRFAVFDRNALLSLDQLWSAVTSETGETCTVELLQKKAAEGWFPLVPRPGTPDELGAPLYVPSRVGLFVRLEREGWSNAELRLAAYLEEATIDAVTTDTDYSDDDLEVLEAHLADRVEGLKGSKRWDKDGNPVDLTPEIAEDEKILAVVRKWRRDGLPERRREDVAKYAYRVRAQNDIVTLMMVEGDRAKLRAGYSPTVHFREHQIGPDATFDPAQIDWDWTIRHASAQADPPTPPLVRVDGFVLNGDKVVSTRTMTPREYGAAWERQRVEDYLHTWARLQGEKRCLHCLAPLPPDAKDSRRFCNDRCRTAEKMKRHRRENPESVLRAQERYWKS
;
A
#
# COMPACT_ATOMS: atom_id res chain seq x y z
N MET A 1 5.84 -2.65 17.60
CA MET A 1 7.23 -2.44 18.03
C MET A 1 7.94 -3.77 17.88
N ILE A 2 9.08 -3.81 17.20
CA ILE A 2 9.84 -5.05 16.97
C ILE A 2 10.44 -5.49 18.31
N ASP A 3 10.25 -6.74 18.69
CA ASP A 3 10.85 -7.28 19.90
C ASP A 3 12.33 -7.58 19.65
N VAL A 4 13.17 -6.65 20.09
CA VAL A 4 14.63 -6.74 19.95
C VAL A 4 15.20 -7.98 20.65
N THR A 5 14.52 -8.49 21.70
CA THR A 5 14.99 -9.70 22.40
C THR A 5 14.82 -10.96 21.56
N VAL A 6 13.77 -11.03 20.74
CA VAL A 6 13.55 -12.12 19.79
C VAL A 6 14.58 -12.05 18.66
N VAL A 7 14.83 -10.85 18.12
CA VAL A 7 15.85 -10.65 17.07
C VAL A 7 17.23 -11.07 17.58
N ASP A 8 17.58 -10.70 18.82
CA ASP A 8 18.82 -11.13 19.46
C ASP A 8 18.92 -12.65 19.62
N ALA A 9 17.83 -13.30 20.05
CA ALA A 9 17.79 -14.74 20.20
C ALA A 9 18.01 -15.45 18.85
N TRP A 10 17.47 -14.91 17.74
CA TRP A 10 17.72 -15.43 16.40
C TRP A 10 19.18 -15.25 15.98
N PHE A 11 19.79 -14.11 16.28
CA PHE A 11 21.22 -13.88 16.01
C PHE A 11 22.11 -14.92 16.68
N GLU A 12 21.92 -15.17 17.98
CA GLU A 12 22.74 -16.16 18.70
C GLU A 12 22.46 -17.59 18.24
N ALA A 13 21.18 -17.98 18.12
CA ALA A 13 20.81 -19.34 17.73
C ALA A 13 21.30 -19.70 16.32
N SER A 14 21.30 -18.74 15.40
CA SER A 14 21.78 -18.99 14.04
C SER A 14 23.29 -19.15 13.96
N LYS A 15 24.06 -18.43 14.78
CA LYS A 15 25.51 -18.65 14.89
C LYS A 15 25.83 -20.06 15.32
N ASP A 16 25.10 -20.58 16.31
CA ASP A 16 25.33 -21.92 16.85
C ASP A 16 25.02 -23.03 15.83
N VAL A 17 23.99 -22.83 15.01
CA VAL A 17 23.50 -23.86 14.07
C VAL A 17 24.15 -23.76 12.69
N LEU A 18 24.36 -22.54 12.19
CA LEU A 18 24.76 -22.26 10.80
C LEU A 18 26.19 -21.71 10.69
N GLY A 19 26.87 -21.44 11.81
CA GLY A 19 28.19 -20.83 11.82
C GLY A 19 28.19 -19.32 11.55
N GLY A 20 27.01 -18.68 11.52
CA GLY A 20 26.83 -17.24 11.32
C GLY A 20 25.36 -16.84 11.44
N PRO A 21 25.05 -15.54 11.50
CA PRO A 21 23.67 -15.08 11.57
C PRO A 21 22.89 -15.46 10.31
N VAL A 22 21.61 -15.83 10.46
CA VAL A 22 20.68 -15.90 9.31
C VAL A 22 20.65 -14.53 8.63
N ARG A 23 20.36 -14.46 7.33
CA ARG A 23 20.21 -13.18 6.64
C ARG A 23 18.75 -12.75 6.57
N PHE A 24 18.50 -11.47 6.88
CA PHE A 24 17.29 -10.75 6.48
C PHE A 24 17.54 -10.18 5.09
N ALA A 25 16.88 -10.76 4.09
CA ALA A 25 17.14 -10.51 2.69
C ALA A 25 15.86 -10.66 1.86
N VAL A 26 14.68 -10.48 2.46
CA VAL A 26 13.40 -10.70 1.76
C VAL A 26 13.26 -9.76 0.57
N PHE A 27 13.74 -8.52 0.72
CA PHE A 27 13.74 -7.51 -0.33
C PHE A 27 15.13 -7.23 -0.92
N ASP A 28 16.14 -8.05 -0.60
CA ASP A 28 17.45 -7.98 -1.23
C ASP A 28 17.36 -8.43 -2.69
N ARG A 29 17.66 -7.52 -3.61
CA ARG A 29 17.65 -7.78 -5.06
C ARG A 29 18.77 -8.71 -5.53
N ASN A 30 19.69 -9.08 -4.64
CA ASN A 30 20.73 -10.08 -4.89
C ASN A 30 20.34 -11.48 -4.39
N ALA A 31 19.37 -11.58 -3.49
CA ALA A 31 18.83 -12.84 -2.98
C ALA A 31 17.72 -13.34 -3.92
N LEU A 32 18.11 -14.11 -4.93
CA LEU A 32 17.21 -14.46 -6.04
C LEU A 32 16.90 -15.96 -6.13
N LEU A 33 15.61 -16.28 -6.24
CA LEU A 33 15.12 -17.60 -6.62
C LEU A 33 15.30 -17.80 -8.13
N SER A 34 15.76 -18.98 -8.55
CA SER A 34 15.60 -19.39 -9.95
C SER A 34 14.11 -19.57 -10.28
N LEU A 35 13.76 -19.63 -11.56
CA LEU A 35 12.36 -19.87 -11.96
C LEU A 35 11.81 -21.20 -11.42
N ASP A 36 12.64 -22.25 -11.36
CA ASP A 36 12.26 -23.54 -10.77
C ASP A 36 11.98 -23.42 -9.27
N GLN A 37 12.83 -22.68 -8.55
CA GLN A 37 12.64 -22.41 -7.12
C GLN A 37 11.42 -21.53 -6.87
N LEU A 38 11.20 -20.50 -7.70
CA LEU A 38 10.05 -19.61 -7.63
C LEU A 38 8.75 -20.38 -7.76
N TRP A 39 8.66 -21.29 -8.73
CA TRP A 39 7.50 -22.16 -8.86
C TRP A 39 7.21 -22.93 -7.56
N SER A 40 8.22 -23.62 -7.03
CA SER A 40 8.07 -24.39 -5.79
C SER A 40 7.65 -23.50 -4.61
N ALA A 41 8.24 -22.30 -4.50
CA ALA A 41 7.96 -21.34 -3.44
C ALA A 41 6.52 -20.81 -3.51
N VAL A 42 6.03 -20.44 -4.70
CA VAL A 42 4.64 -20.00 -4.90
C VAL A 42 3.68 -21.07 -4.42
N THR A 43 3.90 -22.33 -4.80
CA THR A 43 3.04 -23.44 -4.39
C THR A 43 3.11 -23.71 -2.89
N SER A 44 4.30 -23.70 -2.27
CA SER A 44 4.43 -23.94 -0.84
C SER A 44 3.86 -22.81 0.02
N GLU A 45 4.04 -21.56 -0.38
CA GLU A 45 3.63 -20.39 0.42
C GLU A 45 2.15 -20.06 0.26
N THR A 46 1.60 -20.23 -0.94
CA THR A 46 0.27 -19.71 -1.29
C THR A 46 -0.73 -20.79 -1.68
N GLY A 47 -0.27 -22.01 -1.92
CA GLY A 47 -1.09 -23.11 -2.46
C GLY A 47 -1.42 -22.97 -3.95
N GLU A 48 -1.00 -21.89 -4.61
CA GLU A 48 -1.24 -21.68 -6.04
C GLU A 48 -0.28 -22.50 -6.89
N THR A 49 -0.81 -23.14 -7.93
CA THR A 49 -0.02 -23.89 -8.92
C THR A 49 0.20 -23.06 -10.18
N CYS A 50 1.45 -22.74 -10.47
CA CYS A 50 1.90 -22.08 -11.71
C CYS A 50 2.91 -22.98 -12.43
N THR A 51 3.00 -22.93 -13.76
CA THR A 51 4.13 -23.55 -14.47
C THR A 51 5.24 -22.52 -14.67
N VAL A 52 6.46 -22.97 -14.99
CA VAL A 52 7.58 -22.06 -15.29
C VAL A 52 7.27 -21.17 -16.50
N GLU A 53 6.63 -21.71 -17.54
CA GLU A 53 6.24 -20.95 -18.74
C GLU A 53 5.21 -19.86 -18.39
N LEU A 54 4.28 -20.16 -17.48
CA LEU A 54 3.33 -19.16 -16.99
C LEU A 54 4.06 -18.07 -16.19
N LEU A 55 5.01 -18.43 -15.32
CA LEU A 55 5.80 -17.46 -14.57
C LEU A 55 6.59 -16.53 -15.49
N GLN A 56 7.22 -17.06 -16.54
CA GLN A 56 7.92 -16.26 -17.55
C GLN A 56 6.96 -15.30 -18.26
N LYS A 57 5.77 -15.78 -18.64
CA LYS A 57 4.74 -14.94 -19.24
C LYS A 57 4.30 -13.82 -18.28
N LYS A 58 4.04 -14.14 -17.01
CA LYS A 58 3.63 -13.16 -15.99
C LYS A 58 4.72 -12.13 -15.68
N ALA A 59 5.99 -12.54 -15.67
CA ALA A 59 7.12 -11.63 -15.59
C ALA A 59 7.14 -10.66 -16.78
N ALA A 60 6.98 -11.15 -18.01
CA ALA A 60 6.92 -10.32 -19.21
C ALA A 60 5.70 -9.39 -19.25
N GLU A 61 4.60 -9.76 -18.59
CA GLU A 61 3.42 -8.91 -18.39
C GLU A 61 3.64 -7.82 -17.31
N GLY A 62 4.76 -7.87 -16.57
CA GLY A 62 5.14 -6.88 -15.57
C GLY A 62 4.61 -7.17 -14.17
N TRP A 63 4.30 -8.42 -13.83
CA TRP A 63 3.85 -8.78 -12.47
C TRP A 63 4.97 -8.74 -11.45
N PHE A 64 6.19 -9.05 -11.86
CA PHE A 64 7.37 -9.05 -11.00
C PHE A 64 8.65 -8.92 -11.85
N PRO A 65 9.74 -8.39 -11.28
CA PRO A 65 11.00 -8.29 -11.97
C PRO A 65 11.71 -9.66 -12.06
N LEU A 66 12.39 -9.88 -13.18
CA LEU A 66 13.46 -10.87 -13.28
C LEU A 66 14.79 -10.13 -13.35
N VAL A 67 15.67 -10.39 -12.39
CA VAL A 67 16.91 -9.67 -12.16
C VAL A 67 18.09 -10.60 -12.46
N PRO A 68 19.18 -10.10 -13.10
CA PRO A 68 20.40 -10.89 -13.27
C PRO A 68 21.00 -11.30 -11.93
N ARG A 69 21.45 -12.55 -11.82
CA ARG A 69 22.13 -13.04 -10.62
C ARG A 69 23.52 -12.43 -10.46
N PRO A 70 23.93 -12.06 -9.24
CA PRO A 70 25.29 -11.64 -8.97
C PRO A 70 26.31 -12.69 -9.44
N GLY A 71 27.29 -12.26 -10.23
CA GLY A 71 28.33 -13.14 -10.79
C GLY A 71 27.89 -14.03 -11.95
N THR A 72 26.60 -14.11 -12.27
CA THR A 72 26.05 -14.91 -13.40
C THR A 72 24.99 -14.08 -14.16
N PRO A 73 25.40 -13.05 -14.94
CA PRO A 73 24.46 -12.11 -15.56
C PRO A 73 23.46 -12.73 -16.54
N ASP A 74 23.80 -13.89 -17.11
CA ASP A 74 22.93 -14.63 -18.04
C ASP A 74 21.84 -15.43 -17.31
N GLU A 75 21.96 -15.62 -15.99
CA GLU A 75 20.96 -16.30 -15.17
C GLU A 75 20.05 -15.27 -14.49
N LEU A 76 18.78 -15.27 -14.90
CA LEU A 76 17.76 -14.42 -14.28
C LEU A 76 17.12 -15.14 -13.08
N GLY A 77 16.83 -14.36 -12.03
CA GLY A 77 16.08 -14.82 -10.88
C GLY A 77 15.08 -13.80 -10.37
N ALA A 78 14.19 -14.25 -9.49
CA ALA A 78 13.15 -13.43 -8.87
C ALA A 78 13.48 -13.15 -7.40
N PRO A 79 13.29 -11.92 -6.89
CA PRO A 79 13.44 -11.61 -5.47
C PRO A 79 12.58 -12.46 -4.54
N LEU A 80 13.02 -12.63 -3.29
CA LEU A 80 12.36 -13.52 -2.31
C LEU A 80 10.92 -13.10 -1.94
N TYR A 81 10.53 -11.84 -2.12
CA TYR A 81 9.14 -11.40 -1.89
C TYR A 81 8.17 -11.75 -3.03
N VAL A 82 8.68 -12.18 -4.20
CA VAL A 82 7.87 -12.43 -5.40
C VAL A 82 6.88 -13.60 -5.26
N PRO A 83 7.19 -14.74 -4.61
CA PRO A 83 6.27 -15.87 -4.52
C PRO A 83 4.90 -15.49 -3.95
N SER A 84 4.90 -14.77 -2.83
CA SER A 84 3.69 -14.25 -2.18
C SER A 84 2.90 -13.26 -3.07
N ARG A 85 3.57 -12.39 -3.85
CA ARG A 85 2.93 -11.52 -4.85
C ARG A 85 2.24 -12.33 -5.94
N VAL A 86 2.96 -13.29 -6.52
CA VAL A 86 2.44 -14.11 -7.62
C VAL A 86 1.20 -14.87 -7.18
N GLY A 87 1.24 -15.53 -6.03
CA GLY A 87 0.07 -16.24 -5.52
C GLY A 87 -1.13 -15.32 -5.27
N LEU A 88 -0.91 -14.11 -4.77
CA LEU A 88 -1.97 -13.10 -4.67
C LEU A 88 -2.54 -12.75 -6.05
N PHE A 89 -1.68 -12.43 -7.03
CA PHE A 89 -2.14 -11.96 -8.34
C PHE A 89 -2.86 -13.04 -9.15
N VAL A 90 -2.43 -14.30 -9.05
CA VAL A 90 -3.16 -15.44 -9.66
C VAL A 90 -4.57 -15.52 -9.12
N ARG A 91 -4.75 -15.38 -7.80
CA ARG A 91 -6.09 -15.34 -7.18
C ARG A 91 -6.89 -14.13 -7.65
N LEU A 92 -6.33 -12.93 -7.62
CA LEU A 92 -7.02 -11.71 -8.03
C LEU A 92 -7.42 -11.75 -9.52
N GLU A 93 -6.58 -12.31 -10.40
CA GLU A 93 -6.91 -12.51 -11.81
C GLU A 93 -8.16 -13.40 -11.98
N ARG A 94 -8.27 -14.50 -11.20
CA ARG A 94 -9.49 -15.33 -11.17
C ARG A 94 -10.72 -14.60 -10.65
N GLU A 95 -10.53 -13.61 -9.77
CA GLU A 95 -11.59 -12.73 -9.25
C GLU A 95 -11.95 -11.57 -10.21
N GLY A 96 -11.37 -11.56 -11.42
CA GLY A 96 -11.71 -10.60 -12.47
C GLY A 96 -10.90 -9.30 -12.39
N TRP A 97 -9.73 -9.31 -11.74
CA TRP A 97 -8.76 -8.25 -11.89
C TRP A 97 -8.09 -8.33 -13.26
N SER A 98 -8.01 -7.20 -13.95
CA SER A 98 -7.36 -7.11 -15.25
C SER A 98 -5.84 -7.09 -15.11
N ASN A 99 -5.13 -7.52 -16.16
CA ASN A 99 -3.67 -7.47 -16.18
C ASN A 99 -3.12 -6.05 -15.97
N ALA A 100 -3.82 -5.01 -16.47
CA ALA A 100 -3.42 -3.63 -16.26
C ALA A 100 -3.47 -3.22 -14.78
N GLU A 101 -4.49 -3.67 -14.04
CA GLU A 101 -4.59 -3.42 -12.59
C GLU A 101 -3.49 -4.13 -11.82
N LEU A 102 -3.20 -5.39 -12.16
CA LEU A 102 -2.16 -6.19 -11.51
C LEU A 102 -0.76 -5.65 -11.80
N ARG A 103 -0.49 -5.19 -13.02
CA ARG A 103 0.76 -4.50 -13.37
C ARG A 103 0.93 -3.19 -12.60
N LEU A 104 -0.13 -2.39 -12.45
CA LEU A 104 -0.08 -1.18 -11.64
C LEU A 104 0.17 -1.50 -10.16
N ALA A 105 -0.44 -2.56 -9.64
CA ALA A 105 -0.18 -3.03 -8.29
C ALA A 105 1.28 -3.47 -8.09
N ALA A 106 1.86 -4.22 -9.03
CA ALA A 106 3.28 -4.57 -8.98
C ALA A 106 4.17 -3.33 -9.00
N TYR A 107 3.90 -2.39 -9.92
CA TYR A 107 4.68 -1.16 -10.03
C TYR A 107 4.67 -0.34 -8.74
N LEU A 108 3.51 -0.15 -8.11
CA LEU A 108 3.41 0.60 -6.86
C LEU A 108 4.03 -0.17 -5.69
N GLU A 109 3.94 -1.50 -5.65
CA GLU A 109 4.62 -2.31 -4.64
C GLU A 109 6.15 -2.18 -4.78
N GLU A 110 6.71 -2.22 -6.00
CA GLU A 110 8.14 -1.96 -6.25
C GLU A 110 8.54 -0.55 -5.83
N ALA A 111 7.72 0.46 -6.14
CA ALA A 111 7.98 1.84 -5.71
C ALA A 111 7.96 1.99 -4.18
N THR A 112 7.09 1.26 -3.48
CA THR A 112 7.07 1.20 -2.02
C THR A 112 8.33 0.53 -1.49
N ILE A 113 8.75 -0.60 -2.08
CA ILE A 113 10.00 -1.28 -1.69
C ILE A 113 11.18 -0.31 -1.88
N ASP A 114 11.32 0.31 -3.05
CA ASP A 114 12.43 1.21 -3.37
C ASP A 114 12.43 2.50 -2.52
N ALA A 115 11.27 2.95 -2.05
CA ALA A 115 11.17 4.10 -1.16
C ALA A 115 11.58 3.79 0.29
N VAL A 116 11.53 2.52 0.70
CA VAL A 116 11.84 2.09 2.07
C VAL A 116 13.23 1.47 2.15
N THR A 117 13.63 0.70 1.13
CA THR A 117 14.94 0.03 1.08
C THR A 117 15.99 0.92 0.43
N THR A 118 17.17 0.98 1.05
CA THR A 118 18.35 1.64 0.48
C THR A 118 19.35 0.60 -0.05
N ASP A 119 20.25 1.01 -0.95
CA ASP A 119 21.33 0.15 -1.45
C ASP A 119 22.24 -0.38 -0.32
N THR A 120 22.27 0.31 0.83
CA THR A 120 23.07 -0.08 1.99
C THR A 120 22.39 -1.06 2.93
N ASP A 121 21.08 -1.27 2.84
CA ASP A 121 20.32 -2.08 3.81
C ASP A 121 20.74 -3.54 3.83
N TYR A 122 21.26 -4.04 2.70
CA TYR A 122 21.73 -5.41 2.53
C TYR A 122 23.25 -5.51 2.38
N SER A 123 23.99 -4.44 2.71
CA SER A 123 25.46 -4.49 2.70
C SER A 123 25.99 -5.53 3.69
N ASP A 124 27.04 -6.25 3.29
CA ASP A 124 27.77 -7.18 4.13
C ASP A 124 28.72 -6.47 5.11
N ASP A 125 28.96 -5.17 4.92
CA ASP A 125 29.72 -4.34 5.85
C ASP A 125 28.79 -3.81 6.95
N ASP A 126 28.89 -4.40 8.15
CA ASP A 126 28.10 -3.98 9.31
C ASP A 126 28.29 -2.49 9.66
N LEU A 127 29.48 -1.92 9.45
CA LEU A 127 29.70 -0.50 9.72
C LEU A 127 29.01 0.41 8.71
N GLU A 128 28.90 -0.04 7.46
CA GLU A 128 28.18 0.70 6.42
C GLU A 128 26.68 0.74 6.70
N VAL A 129 26.08 -0.40 7.06
CA VAL A 129 24.67 -0.48 7.48
C VAL A 129 24.39 0.46 8.65
N LEU A 130 25.25 0.43 9.67
CA LEU A 130 25.07 1.28 10.86
C LEU A 130 25.30 2.76 10.56
N GLU A 131 26.28 3.10 9.72
CA GLU A 131 26.53 4.48 9.32
C GLU A 131 25.32 5.07 8.59
N ALA A 132 24.78 4.35 7.60
CA ALA A 132 23.61 4.77 6.84
C ALA A 132 22.39 4.95 7.75
N HIS A 133 22.07 3.93 8.56
CA HIS A 133 20.93 3.99 9.49
C HIS A 133 21.01 5.17 10.47
N LEU A 134 22.18 5.42 11.06
CA LEU A 134 22.35 6.53 11.99
C LEU A 134 22.29 7.89 11.28
N ALA A 135 22.81 7.99 10.05
CA ALA A 135 22.71 9.22 9.27
C ALA A 135 21.25 9.56 8.94
N ASP A 136 20.49 8.58 8.45
CA ASP A 136 19.06 8.75 8.12
C ASP A 136 18.25 9.09 9.37
N ARG A 137 18.55 8.46 10.51
CA ARG A 137 17.90 8.77 11.78
C ARG A 137 18.17 10.19 12.23
N VAL A 138 19.42 10.68 12.15
CA VAL A 138 19.78 12.05 12.48
C VAL A 138 19.05 13.05 11.58
N GLU A 139 19.01 12.79 10.28
CA GLU A 139 18.29 13.65 9.31
C GLU A 139 16.78 13.64 9.59
N GLY A 140 16.20 12.47 9.80
CA GLY A 140 14.80 12.30 10.15
C GLY A 140 14.42 13.05 11.44
N LEU A 141 15.25 12.98 12.48
CA LEU A 141 15.04 13.73 13.72
C LEU A 141 15.12 15.25 13.52
N LYS A 142 16.04 15.74 12.68
CA LYS A 142 16.16 17.18 12.34
C LYS A 142 14.95 17.70 11.58
N GLY A 143 14.35 16.89 10.71
CA GLY A 143 13.14 17.23 9.96
C GLY A 143 11.83 17.05 10.74
N SER A 144 11.86 16.34 11.87
CA SER A 144 10.68 15.91 12.60
C SER A 144 10.14 16.97 13.57
N LYS A 145 8.81 16.98 13.75
CA LYS A 145 8.14 17.67 14.85
C LYS A 145 7.37 16.65 15.68
N ARG A 146 7.88 16.34 16.87
CA ARG A 146 7.22 15.43 17.82
C ARG A 146 6.47 16.24 18.87
N TRP A 147 5.29 15.79 19.24
CA TRP A 147 4.46 16.39 20.28
C TRP A 147 4.28 15.37 21.41
N ASP A 148 4.29 15.83 22.66
CA ASP A 148 3.99 14.98 23.80
C ASP A 148 2.47 14.72 23.92
N LYS A 149 2.08 13.91 24.90
CA LYS A 149 0.67 13.58 25.18
C LYS A 149 -0.20 14.81 25.51
N ASP A 150 0.42 15.90 25.93
CA ASP A 150 -0.22 17.14 26.34
C ASP A 150 -0.24 18.18 25.19
N GLY A 151 0.27 17.79 24.00
CA GLY A 151 0.31 18.64 22.82
C GLY A 151 1.42 19.70 22.85
N ASN A 152 2.48 19.52 23.65
CA ASN A 152 3.66 20.39 23.64
C ASN A 152 4.74 19.83 22.70
N PRO A 153 5.49 20.68 22.00
CA PRO A 153 6.58 20.22 21.15
C PRO A 153 7.69 19.62 22.02
N VAL A 154 8.18 18.44 21.64
CA VAL A 154 9.29 17.76 22.31
C VAL A 154 10.61 18.28 21.77
N ASP A 155 11.54 18.66 22.65
CA ASP A 155 12.91 19.01 22.26
C ASP A 155 13.69 17.75 21.87
N LEU A 156 13.98 17.63 20.58
CA LEU A 156 14.74 16.51 19.99
C LEU A 156 16.25 16.76 19.98
N THR A 157 16.72 17.96 20.38
CA THR A 157 18.15 18.33 20.34
C THR A 157 19.05 17.35 21.10
N PRO A 158 18.69 16.85 22.31
CA PRO A 158 19.51 15.88 23.01
C PRO A 158 19.63 14.53 22.30
N GLU A 159 18.54 14.05 21.67
CA GLU A 159 18.51 12.80 20.91
C GLU A 159 19.40 12.91 19.67
N ILE A 160 19.28 14.03 18.93
CA ILE A 160 20.11 14.33 17.76
C ILE A 160 21.60 14.35 18.13
N ALA A 161 21.97 15.02 19.22
CA ALA A 161 23.36 15.13 19.64
C ALA A 161 23.98 13.78 20.04
N GLU A 162 23.20 12.89 20.66
CA GLU A 162 23.68 11.55 21.00
C GLU A 162 23.85 10.69 19.74
N ASP A 163 22.88 10.70 18.81
CA ASP A 163 22.97 9.94 17.56
C ASP A 163 24.14 10.44 16.68
N GLU A 164 24.38 11.75 16.62
CA GLU A 164 25.54 12.33 15.90
C GLU A 164 26.87 11.88 16.49
N LYS A 165 26.95 11.75 17.83
CA LYS A 165 28.14 11.25 18.51
C LYS A 165 28.40 9.78 18.19
N ILE A 166 27.35 8.95 18.19
CA ILE A 166 27.46 7.53 17.81
C ILE A 166 27.88 7.41 16.35
N LEU A 167 27.26 8.17 15.45
CA LEU A 167 27.60 8.21 14.02
C LEU A 167 29.08 8.59 13.80
N ALA A 168 29.60 9.57 14.55
CA ALA A 168 31.01 9.94 14.48
C ALA A 168 31.95 8.81 14.92
N VAL A 169 31.55 8.00 15.91
CA VAL A 169 32.31 6.82 16.35
C VAL A 169 32.30 5.73 15.27
N VAL A 170 31.15 5.43 14.67
CA VAL A 170 31.03 4.44 13.58
C VAL A 170 31.89 4.85 12.38
N ARG A 171 31.81 6.11 11.96
CA ARG A 171 32.67 6.67 10.89
C ARG A 171 34.16 6.55 11.20
N LYS A 172 34.53 6.74 12.48
CA LYS A 172 35.90 6.55 12.92
C LYS A 172 36.30 5.07 12.79
N TRP A 173 35.48 4.13 13.23
CA TRP A 173 35.77 2.70 13.09
C TRP A 173 35.86 2.24 11.63
N ARG A 174 35.08 2.84 10.72
CA ARG A 174 35.18 2.55 9.28
C ARG A 174 36.53 2.95 8.69
N ARG A 175 37.12 4.06 9.15
CA ARG A 175 38.45 4.52 8.72
C ARG A 175 39.60 3.81 9.42
N ASP A 176 39.49 3.67 10.74
CA ASP A 176 40.60 3.26 11.60
C ASP A 176 40.62 1.73 11.87
N GLY A 177 39.54 1.04 11.49
CA GLY A 177 39.29 -0.37 11.79
C GLY A 177 38.45 -0.57 13.07
N LEU A 178 37.57 -1.57 13.02
CA LEU A 178 36.72 -1.95 14.15
C LEU A 178 37.52 -2.71 15.23
N PRO A 179 37.55 -2.22 16.50
CA PRO A 179 38.22 -2.95 17.57
C PRO A 179 37.63 -4.35 17.78
N GLU A 180 38.48 -5.36 17.96
CA GLU A 180 38.08 -6.77 18.11
C GLU A 180 36.94 -6.96 19.13
N ARG A 181 37.09 -6.34 20.31
CA ARG A 181 36.11 -6.40 21.41
C ARG A 181 34.72 -5.83 21.08
N ARG A 182 34.56 -5.14 19.95
CA ARG A 182 33.31 -4.53 19.49
C ARG A 182 32.71 -5.22 18.28
N ARG A 183 33.40 -6.20 17.68
CA ARG A 183 32.92 -6.87 16.46
C ARG A 183 31.55 -7.49 16.64
N GLU A 184 31.36 -8.23 17.74
CA GLU A 184 30.10 -8.89 18.03
C GLU A 184 28.97 -7.89 18.33
N ASP A 185 29.23 -6.87 19.15
CA ASP A 185 28.26 -5.80 19.44
C ASP A 185 27.78 -5.11 18.16
N VAL A 186 28.72 -4.79 17.26
CA VAL A 186 28.45 -4.11 15.98
C VAL A 186 27.69 -5.04 15.03
N ALA A 187 28.11 -6.29 14.89
CA ALA A 187 27.41 -7.27 14.05
C ALA A 187 25.98 -7.50 14.52
N LYS A 188 25.77 -7.61 15.83
CA LYS A 188 24.44 -7.76 16.42
C LYS A 188 23.58 -6.52 16.22
N TYR A 189 24.16 -5.32 16.33
CA TYR A 189 23.41 -4.09 16.10
C TYR A 189 23.05 -3.90 14.61
N ALA A 190 23.98 -4.18 13.70
CA ALA A 190 23.71 -4.17 12.27
C ALA A 190 22.64 -5.20 11.89
N TYR A 191 22.70 -6.40 12.48
CA TYR A 191 21.67 -7.42 12.30
C TYR A 191 20.27 -6.94 12.71
N ARG A 192 20.14 -6.21 13.82
CA ARG A 192 18.87 -5.60 14.24
C ARG A 192 18.37 -4.55 13.24
N VAL A 193 19.27 -3.73 12.70
CA VAL A 193 18.92 -2.72 11.67
C VAL A 193 18.38 -3.42 10.43
N ARG A 194 19.07 -4.45 9.93
CA ARG A 194 18.60 -5.25 8.77
C ARG A 194 17.23 -5.88 9.04
N ALA A 195 17.03 -6.46 10.24
CA ALA A 195 15.75 -7.01 10.66
C ALA A 195 14.63 -5.96 10.66
N GLN A 196 14.93 -4.76 11.17
CA GLN A 196 13.98 -3.66 11.24
C GLN A 196 13.58 -3.19 9.84
N ASN A 197 14.54 -3.04 8.92
CA ASN A 197 14.28 -2.61 7.56
C ASN A 197 13.40 -3.64 6.82
N ASP A 198 13.71 -4.94 6.93
CA ASP A 198 12.89 -6.01 6.34
C ASP A 198 11.47 -6.02 6.92
N ILE A 199 11.32 -5.90 8.25
CA ILE A 199 10.00 -5.93 8.91
C ILE A 199 9.17 -4.71 8.51
N VAL A 200 9.75 -3.51 8.49
CA VAL A 200 9.03 -2.29 8.09
C VAL A 200 8.58 -2.40 6.63
N THR A 201 9.46 -2.84 5.73
CA THR A 201 9.14 -3.03 4.31
C THR A 201 8.03 -4.06 4.14
N LEU A 202 8.12 -5.20 4.84
CA LEU A 202 7.10 -6.25 4.84
C LEU A 202 5.76 -5.73 5.33
N MET A 203 5.73 -4.93 6.41
CA MET A 203 4.49 -4.35 6.93
C MET A 203 3.82 -3.42 5.91
N MET A 204 4.60 -2.60 5.19
CA MET A 204 4.06 -1.69 4.17
C MET A 204 3.51 -2.48 2.97
N VAL A 205 4.30 -3.43 2.45
CA VAL A 205 3.90 -4.29 1.33
C VAL A 205 2.66 -5.14 1.68
N GLU A 206 2.60 -5.75 2.86
CA GLU A 206 1.42 -6.52 3.27
C GLU A 206 0.21 -5.63 3.55
N GLY A 207 0.40 -4.37 3.94
CA GLY A 207 -0.68 -3.39 4.02
C GLY A 207 -1.32 -3.11 2.67
N ASP A 208 -0.49 -2.87 1.64
CA ASP A 208 -0.97 -2.69 0.27
C ASP A 208 -1.65 -3.96 -0.27
N ARG A 209 -1.08 -5.14 0.01
CA ARG A 209 -1.68 -6.43 -0.39
C ARG A 209 -2.98 -6.74 0.35
N ALA A 210 -3.10 -6.39 1.62
CA ALA A 210 -4.34 -6.51 2.38
C ALA A 210 -5.47 -5.66 1.76
N LYS A 211 -5.13 -4.45 1.33
CA LYS A 211 -6.04 -3.58 0.58
C LYS A 211 -6.47 -4.17 -0.77
N LEU A 212 -5.55 -4.81 -1.52
CA LEU A 212 -5.89 -5.55 -2.74
C LEU A 212 -6.84 -6.72 -2.45
N ARG A 213 -6.55 -7.52 -1.41
CA ARG A 213 -7.41 -8.65 -0.95
C ARG A 213 -8.80 -8.17 -0.55
N ALA A 214 -8.92 -6.96 -0.01
CA ALA A 214 -10.20 -6.32 0.31
C ALA A 214 -10.94 -5.74 -0.92
N GLY A 215 -10.39 -5.90 -2.12
CA GLY A 215 -11.05 -5.49 -3.38
C GLY A 215 -10.80 -4.04 -3.78
N TYR A 216 -9.77 -3.38 -3.24
CA TYR A 216 -9.45 -1.99 -3.53
C TYR A 216 -8.18 -1.86 -4.36
N SER A 217 -8.20 -1.01 -5.40
CA SER A 217 -7.00 -0.67 -6.17
C SER A 217 -5.91 -0.05 -5.28
N PRO A 218 -4.62 -0.22 -5.63
CA PRO A 218 -3.50 0.35 -4.86
C PRO A 218 -3.51 1.88 -4.83
N THR A 219 -4.24 2.54 -5.74
CA THR A 219 -4.41 4.00 -5.79
C THR A 219 -5.55 4.54 -4.92
N VAL A 220 -6.35 3.67 -4.28
CA VAL A 220 -7.41 4.10 -3.36
C VAL A 220 -6.79 4.54 -2.04
N HIS A 221 -7.05 5.79 -1.66
CA HIS A 221 -6.61 6.34 -0.39
C HIS A 221 -7.78 6.52 0.57
N PHE A 222 -7.54 6.11 1.81
CA PHE A 222 -8.49 6.25 2.91
C PHE A 222 -8.00 7.35 3.84
N ARG A 223 -8.93 8.13 4.40
CA ARG A 223 -8.58 9.18 5.38
C ARG A 223 -7.91 8.59 6.61
N GLU A 224 -8.37 7.42 7.01
CA GLU A 224 -7.85 6.60 8.09
C GLU A 224 -7.99 5.14 7.64
N HIS A 225 -7.09 4.27 8.06
CA HIS A 225 -7.25 2.84 7.91
C HIS A 225 -6.46 2.13 9.00
N GLN A 226 -6.89 0.92 9.34
CA GLN A 226 -6.15 0.05 10.24
C GLN A 226 -5.86 -1.26 9.52
N ILE A 227 -4.64 -1.76 9.75
CA ILE A 227 -4.25 -3.11 9.36
C ILE A 227 -4.27 -3.93 10.64
N GLY A 228 -5.18 -4.90 10.70
CA GLY A 228 -5.29 -5.83 11.82
C GLY A 228 -4.08 -6.74 11.92
N PRO A 229 -3.85 -7.38 13.08
CA PRO A 229 -2.73 -8.29 13.31
C PRO A 229 -2.76 -9.55 12.41
N ASP A 230 -3.92 -9.86 11.84
CA ASP A 230 -4.16 -10.94 10.88
C ASP A 230 -4.16 -10.46 9.41
N ALA A 231 -3.58 -9.28 9.16
CA ALA A 231 -3.61 -8.59 7.86
C ALA A 231 -5.04 -8.31 7.35
N THR A 232 -6.03 -8.22 8.24
CA THR A 232 -7.34 -7.68 7.88
C THR A 232 -7.24 -6.19 7.60
N PHE A 233 -7.90 -5.75 6.54
CA PHE A 233 -7.95 -4.35 6.16
C PHE A 233 -9.32 -3.78 6.55
N ASP A 234 -9.34 -2.84 7.50
CA ASP A 234 -10.57 -2.12 7.87
C ASP A 234 -10.55 -0.71 7.26
N PRO A 235 -11.20 -0.50 6.11
CA PRO A 235 -11.22 0.80 5.46
C PRO A 235 -12.11 1.77 6.22
N ALA A 236 -11.58 2.96 6.56
CA ALA A 236 -12.45 4.09 6.89
C ALA A 236 -13.02 4.72 5.59
N GLN A 237 -13.31 6.01 5.64
CA GLN A 237 -13.84 6.73 4.48
C GLN A 237 -12.76 6.93 3.40
N ILE A 238 -13.09 6.59 2.14
CA ILE A 238 -12.26 6.93 0.97
C ILE A 238 -12.14 8.45 0.82
N ASP A 239 -10.90 8.92 0.59
CA ASP A 239 -10.61 10.27 0.14
C ASP A 239 -10.63 10.31 -1.39
N TRP A 240 -11.78 10.67 -1.95
CA TRP A 240 -11.95 10.66 -3.41
C TRP A 240 -11.14 11.73 -4.14
N ASP A 241 -10.84 12.88 -3.52
CA ASP A 241 -10.03 13.92 -4.19
C ASP A 241 -8.60 13.43 -4.35
N TRP A 242 -8.02 12.90 -3.28
CA TRP A 242 -6.68 12.36 -3.32
C TRP A 242 -6.59 11.09 -4.18
N THR A 243 -7.56 10.17 -4.04
CA THR A 243 -7.63 8.93 -4.85
C THR A 243 -7.67 9.23 -6.34
N ILE A 244 -8.54 10.15 -6.79
CA ILE A 244 -8.65 10.46 -8.21
C ILE A 244 -7.36 11.12 -8.72
N ARG A 245 -6.81 12.09 -7.98
CA ARG A 245 -5.57 12.77 -8.38
C ARG A 245 -4.40 11.79 -8.49
N HIS A 246 -4.23 10.94 -7.48
CA HIS A 246 -3.16 9.97 -7.45
C HIS A 246 -3.33 8.94 -8.58
N ALA A 247 -4.54 8.38 -8.76
CA ALA A 247 -4.80 7.45 -9.85
C ALA A 247 -4.59 8.10 -11.22
N SER A 248 -4.97 9.37 -11.39
CA SER A 248 -4.76 10.12 -12.64
C SER A 248 -3.28 10.37 -12.93
N ALA A 249 -2.45 10.54 -11.90
CA ALA A 249 -1.00 10.69 -12.06
C ALA A 249 -0.32 9.39 -12.53
N GLN A 250 -0.95 8.24 -12.34
CA GLN A 250 -0.45 6.92 -12.75
C GLN A 250 -1.06 6.42 -14.08
N ALA A 251 -2.07 7.11 -14.61
CA ALA A 251 -2.75 6.71 -15.84
C ALA A 251 -2.13 7.42 -17.06
N ASP A 252 -2.08 6.72 -18.20
CA ASP A 252 -1.65 7.31 -19.47
C ASP A 252 -2.68 8.34 -19.97
N PRO A 253 -2.34 9.64 -20.05
CA PRO A 253 -3.25 10.64 -20.56
C PRO A 253 -3.62 10.37 -22.03
N PRO A 254 -4.87 10.64 -22.45
CA PRO A 254 -5.97 11.29 -21.72
C PRO A 254 -6.95 10.32 -21.04
N THR A 255 -6.55 9.06 -20.82
CA THR A 255 -7.47 8.01 -20.35
C THR A 255 -7.84 8.24 -18.89
N PRO A 256 -9.14 8.22 -18.51
CA PRO A 256 -9.50 8.28 -17.11
C PRO A 256 -8.90 7.08 -16.35
N PRO A 257 -8.44 7.28 -15.11
CA PRO A 257 -7.85 6.20 -14.35
C PRO A 257 -8.91 5.15 -13.99
N LEU A 258 -8.51 3.88 -14.04
CA LEU A 258 -9.32 2.78 -13.56
C LEU A 258 -9.10 2.62 -12.05
N VAL A 259 -10.18 2.75 -11.28
CA VAL A 259 -10.16 2.66 -9.82
C VAL A 259 -11.15 1.59 -9.38
N ARG A 260 -10.64 0.49 -8.80
CA ARG A 260 -11.45 -0.57 -8.21
C ARG A 260 -11.72 -0.31 -6.74
N VAL A 261 -12.95 -0.54 -6.34
CA VAL A 261 -13.41 -0.59 -4.95
C VAL A 261 -14.29 -1.83 -4.77
N ASP A 262 -14.54 -2.26 -3.53
CA ASP A 262 -15.39 -3.43 -3.29
C ASP A 262 -16.80 -3.25 -3.89
N GLY A 263 -17.07 -4.05 -4.94
CA GLY A 263 -18.29 -4.09 -5.74
C GLY A 263 -18.21 -3.37 -7.09
N PHE A 264 -17.25 -2.48 -7.34
CA PHE A 264 -17.21 -1.63 -8.54
C PHE A 264 -15.82 -1.40 -9.12
N VAL A 265 -15.79 -1.22 -10.45
CA VAL A 265 -14.70 -0.59 -11.19
C VAL A 265 -15.20 0.75 -11.70
N LEU A 266 -14.48 1.80 -11.36
CA LEU A 266 -14.76 3.19 -11.68
C LEU A 266 -13.78 3.65 -12.76
N ASN A 267 -14.30 4.26 -13.83
CA ASN A 267 -13.49 4.75 -14.94
C ASN A 267 -14.11 6.04 -15.48
N GLY A 268 -13.61 7.17 -14.98
CA GLY A 268 -14.18 8.49 -15.24
C GLY A 268 -15.60 8.63 -14.70
N ASP A 269 -16.58 8.75 -15.59
CA ASP A 269 -18.00 8.79 -15.20
C ASP A 269 -18.72 7.45 -15.35
N LYS A 270 -17.99 6.39 -15.70
CA LYS A 270 -18.52 5.03 -15.82
C LYS A 270 -18.32 4.25 -14.53
N VAL A 271 -19.38 3.56 -14.11
CA VAL A 271 -19.38 2.65 -12.96
C VAL A 271 -19.79 1.27 -13.46
N VAL A 272 -18.93 0.27 -13.27
CA VAL A 272 -19.17 -1.11 -13.69
C VAL A 272 -19.11 -2.01 -12.46
N SER A 273 -20.12 -2.84 -12.24
CA SER A 273 -20.10 -3.82 -11.15
C SER A 273 -19.04 -4.89 -11.38
N THR A 274 -18.27 -5.25 -10.35
CA THR A 274 -17.26 -6.33 -10.44
C THR A 274 -17.86 -7.73 -10.49
N ARG A 275 -19.10 -7.86 -10.02
CA ARG A 275 -19.89 -9.10 -10.00
C ARG A 275 -21.37 -8.81 -10.19
N THR A 276 -22.13 -9.84 -10.48
CA THR A 276 -23.60 -9.76 -10.43
C THR A 276 -24.04 -9.48 -9.00
N MET A 277 -24.86 -8.45 -8.82
CA MET A 277 -25.42 -8.01 -7.55
C MET A 277 -26.94 -7.87 -7.68
N THR A 278 -27.67 -8.22 -6.63
CA THR A 278 -29.09 -7.85 -6.52
C THR A 278 -29.23 -6.33 -6.39
N PRO A 279 -30.41 -5.75 -6.70
CA PRO A 279 -30.61 -4.30 -6.54
C PRO A 279 -30.32 -3.77 -5.14
N ARG A 280 -30.61 -4.57 -4.11
CA ARG A 280 -30.33 -4.24 -2.71
C ARG A 280 -28.83 -4.22 -2.43
N GLU A 281 -28.09 -5.23 -2.87
CA GLU A 281 -26.63 -5.29 -2.72
C GLU A 281 -25.96 -4.15 -3.49
N TYR A 282 -26.39 -3.87 -4.72
CA TYR A 282 -25.89 -2.76 -5.52
C TYR A 282 -26.08 -1.43 -4.78
N GLY A 283 -27.29 -1.17 -4.25
CA GLY A 283 -27.58 0.05 -3.49
C GLY A 283 -26.73 0.17 -2.21
N ALA A 284 -26.58 -0.92 -1.46
CA ALA A 284 -25.74 -0.95 -0.26
C ALA A 284 -24.26 -0.71 -0.58
N ALA A 285 -23.73 -1.35 -1.63
CA ALA A 285 -22.36 -1.13 -2.08
C ALA A 285 -22.17 0.31 -2.56
N TRP A 286 -23.12 0.86 -3.33
CA TRP A 286 -23.07 2.24 -3.85
C TRP A 286 -22.98 3.27 -2.72
N GLU A 287 -23.78 3.08 -1.66
CA GLU A 287 -23.79 3.94 -0.48
C GLU A 287 -22.51 3.78 0.35
N ARG A 288 -22.08 2.53 0.63
CA ARG A 288 -20.88 2.22 1.42
C ARG A 288 -19.62 2.79 0.77
N GLN A 289 -19.45 2.60 -0.55
CA GLN A 289 -18.30 3.15 -1.28
C GLN A 289 -18.47 4.63 -1.62
N ARG A 290 -19.63 5.24 -1.33
CA ARG A 290 -19.93 6.64 -1.63
C ARG A 290 -19.65 6.99 -3.10
N VAL A 291 -20.13 6.15 -4.02
CA VAL A 291 -19.88 6.30 -5.47
C VAL A 291 -20.40 7.64 -6.02
N GLU A 292 -21.44 8.19 -5.42
CA GLU A 292 -21.95 9.53 -5.74
C GLU A 292 -20.88 10.63 -5.50
N ASP A 293 -20.08 10.52 -4.44
CA ASP A 293 -19.03 11.49 -4.13
C ASP A 293 -17.82 11.35 -5.06
N TYR A 294 -17.53 10.12 -5.51
CA TYR A 294 -16.57 9.89 -6.59
C TYR A 294 -16.97 10.64 -7.85
N LEU A 295 -18.22 10.46 -8.32
CA LEU A 295 -18.70 11.08 -9.56
C LEU A 295 -18.72 12.60 -9.49
N HIS A 296 -19.08 13.18 -8.33
CA HIS A 296 -19.01 14.63 -8.10
C HIS A 296 -17.57 15.14 -8.10
N THR A 297 -16.66 14.41 -7.45
CA THR A 297 -15.24 14.76 -7.40
C THR A 297 -14.60 14.70 -8.78
N TRP A 298 -14.87 13.63 -9.54
CA TRP A 298 -14.39 13.45 -10.90
C TRP A 298 -14.82 14.61 -11.81
N ALA A 299 -16.13 14.91 -11.82
CA ALA A 299 -16.67 16.00 -12.63
C ALA A 299 -16.01 17.34 -12.28
N ARG A 300 -15.91 17.66 -10.98
CA ARG A 300 -15.24 18.88 -10.52
C ARG A 300 -13.79 18.97 -10.99
N LEU A 301 -13.03 17.86 -10.93
CA LEU A 301 -11.63 17.83 -11.37
C LEU A 301 -11.48 17.99 -12.89
N GLN A 302 -12.47 17.56 -13.67
CA GLN A 302 -12.56 17.81 -15.12
C GLN A 302 -13.08 19.21 -15.47
N GLY A 303 -13.37 20.06 -14.47
CA GLY A 303 -13.99 21.36 -14.68
C GLY A 303 -15.46 21.29 -15.08
N GLU A 304 -16.07 20.11 -15.02
CA GLU A 304 -17.49 19.90 -15.30
C GLU A 304 -18.34 20.24 -14.08
N LYS A 305 -19.45 20.93 -14.31
CA LYS A 305 -20.50 21.14 -13.32
C LYS A 305 -21.57 20.07 -13.54
N ARG A 306 -21.88 19.25 -12.54
CA ARG A 306 -22.94 18.22 -12.60
C ARG A 306 -24.02 18.47 -11.55
N CYS A 307 -25.24 18.03 -11.86
CA CYS A 307 -26.38 18.10 -10.95
C CYS A 307 -26.14 17.22 -9.72
N LEU A 308 -26.31 17.77 -8.52
CA LEU A 308 -26.11 17.03 -7.26
C LEU A 308 -27.07 15.86 -7.04
N HIS A 309 -28.16 15.77 -7.81
CA HIS A 309 -29.17 14.71 -7.64
C HIS A 309 -29.08 13.62 -8.72
N CYS A 310 -29.07 14.00 -9.99
CA CYS A 310 -29.12 13.07 -11.12
C CYS A 310 -27.79 12.92 -11.86
N LEU A 311 -26.75 13.63 -11.45
CA LEU A 311 -25.42 13.63 -12.05
C LEU A 311 -25.37 14.09 -13.52
N ALA A 312 -26.47 14.59 -14.08
CA ALA A 312 -26.49 15.15 -15.42
C ALA A 312 -25.61 16.42 -15.49
N PRO A 313 -24.92 16.67 -16.62
CA PRO A 313 -24.14 17.89 -16.81
C PRO A 313 -25.03 19.13 -16.69
N LEU A 314 -24.50 20.15 -16.02
CA LEU A 314 -25.09 21.49 -15.97
C LEU A 314 -24.57 22.31 -17.16
N PRO A 315 -25.32 23.32 -17.62
CA PRO A 315 -24.86 24.22 -18.67
C PRO A 315 -23.48 24.82 -18.35
N PRO A 316 -22.58 25.00 -19.34
CA PRO A 316 -21.24 25.56 -19.10
C PRO A 316 -21.28 26.97 -18.46
N ASP A 317 -22.30 27.75 -18.79
CA ASP A 317 -22.58 29.10 -18.28
C ASP A 317 -23.32 29.12 -16.93
N ALA A 318 -23.62 27.95 -16.35
CA ALA A 318 -24.27 27.87 -15.06
C ALA A 318 -23.41 28.56 -13.98
N LYS A 319 -24.03 29.47 -13.22
CA LYS A 319 -23.40 30.09 -12.04
C LYS A 319 -22.85 29.01 -11.10
N ASP A 320 -21.72 29.27 -10.45
CA ASP A 320 -21.09 28.31 -9.51
C ASP A 320 -22.01 27.89 -8.35
N SER A 321 -22.99 28.71 -8.02
CA SER A 321 -24.01 28.40 -7.02
C SER A 321 -25.11 27.45 -7.51
N ARG A 322 -25.24 27.21 -8.82
CA ARG A 322 -26.26 26.30 -9.38
C ARG A 322 -25.83 24.86 -9.13
N ARG A 323 -26.59 24.18 -8.28
CA ARG A 323 -26.32 22.77 -7.87
C ARG A 323 -27.23 21.74 -8.54
N PHE A 324 -28.32 22.16 -9.18
CA PHE A 324 -29.33 21.26 -9.74
C PHE A 324 -29.70 21.67 -11.18
N CYS A 325 -29.98 20.69 -12.02
CA CYS A 325 -30.37 20.94 -13.41
C CYS A 325 -31.77 21.56 -13.50
N ASN A 326 -32.67 21.17 -12.60
CA ASN A 326 -34.04 21.70 -12.52
C ASN A 326 -34.60 21.61 -11.09
N ASP A 327 -35.75 22.25 -10.87
CA ASP A 327 -36.45 22.26 -9.58
C ASP A 327 -36.91 20.87 -9.13
N ARG A 328 -37.22 19.98 -10.08
CA ARG A 328 -37.56 18.59 -9.78
C ARG A 328 -36.40 17.88 -9.07
N CYS A 329 -35.17 18.03 -9.57
CA CYS A 329 -33.97 17.47 -8.95
C CYS A 329 -33.70 18.09 -7.58
N ARG A 330 -33.86 19.41 -7.45
CA ARG A 330 -33.72 20.10 -6.15
C ARG A 330 -34.71 19.56 -5.11
N THR A 331 -35.98 19.41 -5.49
CA THR A 331 -37.03 18.89 -4.62
C THR A 331 -36.81 17.42 -4.29
N ALA A 332 -36.41 16.60 -5.27
CA ALA A 332 -36.11 15.20 -5.06
C ALA A 332 -34.94 15.01 -4.07
N GLU A 333 -33.88 15.81 -4.19
CA GLU A 333 -32.75 15.78 -3.26
C GLU A 333 -33.14 16.25 -1.85
N LYS A 334 -33.96 17.30 -1.76
CA LYS A 334 -34.54 17.74 -0.48
C LYS A 334 -35.35 16.63 0.19
N MET A 335 -36.15 15.89 -0.59
CA MET A 335 -36.92 14.76 -0.10
C MET A 335 -36.03 13.57 0.27
N LYS A 336 -34.98 13.27 -0.49
CA LYS A 336 -33.98 12.23 -0.17
C LYS A 336 -33.31 12.54 1.18
N ARG A 337 -32.83 13.77 1.36
CA ARG A 337 -32.26 14.26 2.62
C ARG A 337 -33.25 14.15 3.79
N HIS A 338 -34.47 14.64 3.61
CA HIS A 338 -35.51 14.56 4.65
C HIS A 338 -35.78 13.11 5.07
N ARG A 339 -35.87 12.18 4.12
CA ARG A 339 -36.04 10.74 4.41
C ARG A 339 -34.88 10.15 5.21
N ARG A 340 -33.64 10.55 4.88
CA ARG A 340 -32.43 10.11 5.59
C ARG A 340 -32.39 10.64 7.03
N GLU A 341 -32.79 11.89 7.24
CA GLU A 341 -32.83 12.53 8.55
C GLU A 341 -34.04 12.11 9.39
N ASN A 342 -35.11 11.61 8.76
CA ASN A 342 -36.38 11.26 9.42
C ASN A 342 -36.87 9.85 9.04
N PRO A 343 -36.08 8.79 9.30
CA PRO A 343 -36.39 7.43 8.84
C PRO A 343 -37.74 6.91 9.37
N GLU A 344 -38.10 7.24 10.61
CA GLU A 344 -39.39 6.87 11.19
C GLU A 344 -40.60 7.50 10.49
N SER A 345 -40.44 8.72 9.96
CA SER A 345 -41.50 9.41 9.22
C SER A 345 -41.82 8.65 7.93
N VAL A 346 -40.78 8.10 7.28
CA VAL A 346 -40.92 7.26 6.09
C VAL A 346 -41.62 5.95 6.41
N LEU A 347 -41.21 5.27 7.47
CA LEU A 347 -41.84 4.02 7.93
C LEU A 347 -43.33 4.26 8.26
N ARG A 348 -43.65 5.31 9.02
CA ARG A 348 -45.05 5.68 9.35
C ARG A 348 -45.88 6.09 8.14
N ALA A 349 -45.27 6.69 7.11
CA ALA A 349 -45.96 7.02 5.86
C ALA A 349 -46.24 5.75 5.04
N GLN A 350 -45.28 4.82 4.97
CA GLN A 350 -45.45 3.53 4.31
C GLN A 350 -46.52 2.69 5.02
N GLU A 351 -46.49 2.59 6.35
CA GLU A 351 -47.52 1.88 7.12
C GLU A 351 -48.93 2.43 6.89
N ARG A 352 -49.08 3.75 6.76
CA ARG A 352 -50.37 4.37 6.43
C ARG A 352 -50.84 4.01 5.03
N TYR A 353 -49.94 4.00 4.05
CA TYR A 353 -50.25 3.62 2.68
C TYR A 353 -50.66 2.15 2.55
N TRP A 354 -50.07 1.25 3.33
CA TRP A 354 -50.44 -0.17 3.33
C TRP A 354 -51.71 -0.49 4.14
N LYS A 355 -52.15 0.42 5.00
CA LYS A 355 -53.39 0.31 5.78
C LYS A 355 -54.60 0.98 5.12
N SER A 356 -54.38 1.78 4.09
CA SER A 356 -55.41 2.39 3.22
C SER A 356 -55.63 1.54 1.98
#